data_AF-A0A0Q9X2Z3-F1
#
_entry.id   AF-A0A0Q9X2Z3-F1
#
_cell.length_a   1.000
_cell.length_b   1.000
_cell.length_c   1.000
_cell.angle_alpha   90.00
_cell.angle_beta   90.00
_cell.angle_gamma   90.00
#
_symmetry.space_group_name_H-M   'P 1'
#
loop_
_entity.id
_entity.type
_entity.pdbx_description
1 polymer ?
#
loop_
_entity_poly.entity_id
_entity_poly.type
_entity_poly.pdbx_seq_one_letter_code
_entity_poly.pdbx_strand_id
1 'polypeptide(L)'
;MLSEVLQLPQPVSSPRHSEQADGAAAAAQRKSQSQTHVVNLSTSPANLAQYVRSSRGTDLVFFEGNTYTPNEKLREGQKSRDWKCSMYHKAKCRARLNTRITDLGDLIHMTSHKHTHKPMYLLQQEGAAGDARKLCLTRNPQCESLRTAKGGKSN
;
A
#
# COMPACT_ATOMS: atom_id res chain seq x y z
N MET A 1 5.26 26.51 60.07
CA MET A 1 4.82 25.81 58.85
C MET A 1 5.48 26.56 57.68
N LEU A 2 6.79 26.37 57.41
CA LEU A 2 7.36 25.33 56.51
C LEU A 2 6.61 25.34 55.15
N SER A 3 7.15 25.62 53.98
CA SER A 3 8.50 25.60 53.36
C SER A 3 8.35 26.44 52.05
N GLU A 4 9.34 26.94 51.31
CA GLU A 4 10.36 26.20 50.56
C GLU A 4 11.27 27.22 49.83
N VAL A 5 12.53 27.38 50.28
CA VAL A 5 13.81 27.02 49.62
C VAL A 5 14.20 27.83 48.37
N LEU A 6 15.03 28.86 48.62
CA LEU A 6 16.09 29.36 47.74
C LEU A 6 17.23 28.33 47.67
N GLN A 7 17.78 28.01 46.49
CA GLN A 7 19.19 27.59 46.37
C GLN A 7 19.72 27.65 44.91
N LEU A 8 20.67 28.55 44.65
CA LEU A 8 21.71 28.48 43.60
C LEU A 8 22.97 27.73 44.18
N PRO A 9 24.13 27.61 43.48
CA PRO A 9 24.47 26.86 42.27
C PRO A 9 25.76 25.98 42.41
N GLN A 10 26.11 25.22 41.36
CA GLN A 10 27.41 24.54 41.03
C GLN A 10 27.99 23.46 42.01
N PRO A 11 28.76 22.45 41.51
CA PRO A 11 30.19 22.65 41.30
C PRO A 11 30.83 21.96 40.08
N VAL A 12 31.98 22.53 39.74
CA VAL A 12 33.03 22.13 38.80
C VAL A 12 33.73 20.81 39.18
N SER A 13 34.40 20.14 38.22
CA SER A 13 35.84 19.75 38.28
C SER A 13 36.25 18.76 37.16
N SER A 14 37.22 19.16 36.33
CA SER A 14 38.15 18.31 35.52
C SER A 14 39.20 17.63 36.45
N PRO A 15 40.32 16.96 36.06
CA PRO A 15 40.98 16.73 34.74
C PRO A 15 41.71 15.33 34.61
N ARG A 16 42.71 15.24 33.68
CA ARG A 16 43.79 14.23 33.47
C ARG A 16 43.46 13.08 32.49
N HIS A 17 44.29 12.67 31.52
CA HIS A 17 45.72 12.83 31.24
C HIS A 17 46.02 12.57 29.75
N SER A 18 47.15 13.12 29.28
CA SER A 18 47.81 12.97 27.98
C SER A 18 48.26 11.54 27.65
N GLU A 19 48.32 11.17 26.36
CA GLU A 19 49.52 10.59 25.70
C GLU A 19 49.35 10.43 24.17
N GLN A 20 50.44 10.75 23.46
CA GLN A 20 50.79 10.52 22.04
C GLN A 20 51.10 9.01 21.84
N ALA A 21 51.18 8.34 20.68
CA ALA A 21 51.20 8.63 19.24
C ALA A 21 50.88 7.32 18.46
N ASP A 22 50.92 7.44 17.12
CA ASP A 22 51.24 6.40 16.11
C ASP A 22 50.14 5.44 15.59
N GLY A 23 49.62 5.80 14.41
CA GLY A 23 49.66 4.98 13.19
C GLY A 23 48.97 3.60 13.18
N ALA A 24 47.83 3.51 12.47
CA ALA A 24 47.57 2.46 11.46
C ALA A 24 46.19 2.65 10.82
N ALA A 25 46.13 2.51 9.49
CA ALA A 25 44.92 2.49 8.71
C ALA A 25 43.97 1.34 9.13
N ALA A 26 42.68 1.62 9.29
CA ALA A 26 41.64 0.59 9.38
C ALA A 26 40.43 1.01 8.55
N ALA A 27 40.20 0.24 7.50
CA ALA A 27 39.18 0.43 6.49
C ALA A 27 37.77 0.35 7.07
N ALA A 28 36.89 1.16 6.49
CA ALA A 28 35.46 1.16 6.73
C ALA A 28 34.83 -0.23 6.48
N GLN A 29 34.40 -0.90 7.54
CA GLN A 29 33.55 -2.09 7.43
C GLN A 29 32.08 -1.67 7.46
N ARG A 30 31.57 -1.31 6.28
CA ARG A 30 30.13 -1.40 5.99
C ARG A 30 29.78 -2.88 5.99
N LYS A 31 28.95 -3.34 6.94
CA LYS A 31 28.38 -4.69 6.94
C LYS A 31 27.44 -4.84 5.75
N SER A 32 28.01 -5.22 4.62
CA SER A 32 27.30 -5.69 3.43
C SER A 32 26.74 -7.08 3.73
N GLN A 33 25.49 -7.15 4.19
CA GLN A 33 24.78 -8.42 4.22
C GLN A 33 24.37 -8.77 2.78
N SER A 34 25.17 -9.63 2.16
CA SER A 34 24.92 -10.26 0.87
C SER A 34 23.76 -11.25 1.01
N GLN A 35 22.55 -10.79 0.74
CA GLN A 35 21.39 -11.66 0.65
C GLN A 35 21.41 -12.37 -0.72
N THR A 36 21.78 -13.63 -0.71
CA THR A 36 21.75 -14.53 -1.87
C THR A 36 20.32 -14.65 -2.40
N HIS A 37 20.10 -14.12 -3.60
CA HIS A 37 18.85 -14.22 -4.35
C HIS A 37 18.64 -15.67 -4.83
N VAL A 38 17.74 -16.41 -4.18
CA VAL A 38 17.08 -17.55 -4.82
C VAL A 38 15.92 -16.99 -5.63
N VAL A 39 16.14 -16.77 -6.93
CA VAL A 39 15.06 -16.37 -7.84
C VAL A 39 14.17 -17.58 -8.11
N ASN A 40 13.10 -17.71 -7.33
CA ASN A 40 12.04 -18.65 -7.64
C ASN A 40 11.33 -18.15 -8.91
N LEU A 41 11.58 -18.79 -10.05
CA LEU A 41 11.02 -18.43 -11.35
C LEU A 41 9.57 -18.96 -11.48
N SER A 42 8.72 -18.56 -10.55
CA SER A 42 7.26 -18.66 -10.68
C SER A 42 6.66 -17.26 -10.71
N THR A 43 7.25 -16.38 -11.53
CA THR A 43 6.76 -15.02 -11.78
C THR A 43 5.51 -15.10 -12.66
N SER A 44 4.43 -15.65 -12.11
CA SER A 44 3.11 -15.19 -12.51
C SER A 44 3.13 -13.68 -12.31
N PRO A 45 2.68 -12.86 -13.28
CA PRO A 45 2.64 -11.42 -13.11
C PRO A 45 1.53 -11.05 -12.11
N ALA A 46 1.73 -11.40 -10.84
CA ALA A 46 0.74 -11.28 -9.78
C ALA A 46 0.34 -9.82 -9.54
N ASN A 47 1.10 -8.87 -10.08
CA ASN A 47 0.84 -7.45 -9.98
C ASN A 47 0.49 -6.81 -11.32
N LEU A 48 0.24 -7.54 -12.41
CA LEU A 48 -0.32 -6.90 -13.61
C LEU A 48 -1.77 -6.48 -13.35
N ALA A 49 -2.09 -5.24 -13.69
CA ALA A 49 -3.40 -4.67 -13.51
C ALA A 49 -4.40 -5.35 -14.44
N GLN A 50 -5.44 -5.91 -13.83
CA GLN A 50 -6.59 -6.44 -14.54
C GLN A 50 -7.67 -5.37 -14.59
N TYR A 51 -8.20 -5.11 -15.78
CA TYR A 51 -9.20 -4.06 -15.98
C TYR A 51 -10.61 -4.64 -16.11
N VAL A 52 -11.55 -4.03 -15.41
CA VAL A 52 -12.97 -4.34 -15.44
C VAL A 52 -13.72 -3.09 -15.85
N ARG A 53 -14.54 -3.18 -16.89
CA ARG A 53 -15.32 -2.05 -17.38
C ARG A 53 -16.59 -1.89 -16.57
N SER A 54 -16.79 -0.72 -15.97
CA SER A 54 -18.06 -0.39 -15.30
C SER A 54 -19.19 -0.16 -16.32
N SER A 55 -20.44 -0.25 -15.87
CA SER A 55 -21.62 0.05 -16.71
C SER A 55 -21.65 1.48 -17.26
N ARG A 56 -20.92 2.40 -16.63
CA ARG A 56 -20.76 3.80 -17.08
C ARG A 56 -19.55 4.00 -18.01
N GLY A 57 -18.87 2.92 -18.41
CA GLY A 57 -17.71 2.97 -19.30
C GLY A 57 -16.42 3.48 -18.66
N THR A 58 -16.30 3.46 -17.34
CA THR A 58 -15.02 3.71 -16.65
C THR A 58 -14.30 2.40 -16.39
N ASP A 59 -13.01 2.34 -16.72
CA ASP A 59 -12.16 1.19 -16.40
C ASP A 59 -11.75 1.21 -14.93
N LEU A 60 -11.89 0.06 -14.29
CA LEU A 60 -11.57 -0.17 -12.89
C LEU A 60 -10.45 -1.19 -12.81
N VAL A 61 -9.46 -0.97 -11.95
CA VAL A 61 -8.46 -2.00 -11.64
C VAL A 61 -9.09 -3.01 -10.69
N PHE A 62 -9.02 -4.30 -11.04
CA PHE A 62 -9.34 -5.41 -10.17
C PHE A 62 -8.06 -5.95 -9.53
N PHE A 63 -8.04 -6.00 -8.21
CA PHE A 63 -6.91 -6.52 -7.44
C PHE A 63 -7.40 -7.09 -6.11
N GLU A 64 -6.93 -8.28 -5.75
CA GLU A 64 -7.24 -8.96 -4.48
C GLU A 64 -8.75 -9.00 -4.12
N GLY A 65 -9.60 -9.30 -5.11
CA GLY A 65 -11.05 -9.39 -4.89
C GLY A 65 -11.77 -8.03 -4.75
N ASN A 66 -11.07 -6.92 -4.97
CA ASN A 66 -11.59 -5.56 -4.88
C ASN A 66 -11.44 -4.82 -6.20
N THR A 67 -12.31 -3.85 -6.45
CA THR A 67 -12.14 -2.91 -7.56
C THR A 67 -11.66 -1.55 -7.07
N TYR A 68 -10.88 -0.89 -7.90
CA TYR A 68 -10.33 0.43 -7.65
C TYR A 68 -10.68 1.36 -8.81
N THR A 69 -11.15 2.54 -8.47
CA THR A 69 -11.56 3.60 -9.39
C THR A 69 -10.41 4.60 -9.51
N PRO A 70 -10.12 5.11 -10.72
CA PRO A 70 -9.04 6.08 -10.90
C PRO A 70 -9.33 7.33 -10.05
N ASN A 71 -8.31 7.84 -9.37
CA ASN A 71 -8.42 9.05 -8.56
C ASN A 71 -8.47 10.30 -9.45
N GLU A 72 -7.78 10.25 -10.59
CA GLU A 72 -7.66 11.34 -11.56
C GLU A 72 -7.83 10.84 -13.01
N LYS A 73 -8.17 11.78 -13.91
CA LYS A 73 -8.15 11.51 -15.35
C LYS A 73 -6.70 11.27 -15.81
N LEU A 74 -6.53 10.39 -16.80
CA LEU A 74 -5.22 10.14 -17.38
C LEU A 74 -4.79 11.38 -18.15
N ARG A 75 -3.59 11.89 -17.87
CA ARG A 75 -2.97 12.98 -18.63
C ARG A 75 -1.98 12.39 -19.64
N GLU A 76 -1.77 13.10 -20.75
CA GLU A 76 -0.76 12.72 -21.72
C GLU A 76 0.64 12.76 -21.08
N GLY A 77 1.47 11.75 -21.39
CA GLY A 77 2.80 11.59 -20.79
C GLY A 77 2.83 11.11 -19.34
N GLN A 78 1.66 10.84 -18.72
CA GLN A 78 1.60 10.34 -17.36
C GLN A 78 2.09 8.88 -17.28
N LYS A 79 3.13 8.63 -16.47
CA LYS A 79 3.78 7.31 -16.34
C LYS A 79 3.18 6.41 -15.26
N SER A 80 2.35 6.97 -14.39
CA SER A 80 1.72 6.24 -13.31
C SER A 80 0.38 6.81 -12.93
N ARG A 81 -0.52 6.01 -12.39
CA ARG A 81 -1.89 6.43 -12.05
C ARG A 81 -2.26 6.00 -10.65
N ASP A 82 -2.88 6.91 -9.90
CA ASP A 82 -3.40 6.61 -8.57
C ASP A 82 -4.85 6.13 -8.60
N TRP A 83 -5.14 5.16 -7.74
CA TRP A 83 -6.43 4.50 -7.66
C TRP A 83 -6.91 4.42 -6.22
N LYS A 84 -8.23 4.55 -6.03
CA LYS A 84 -8.89 4.38 -4.74
C LYS A 84 -9.87 3.23 -4.80
N CYS A 85 -9.98 2.46 -3.71
CA CYS A 85 -10.97 1.38 -3.66
C CYS A 85 -12.39 1.93 -3.97
N SER A 86 -13.18 1.18 -4.73
CA SER A 86 -14.55 1.58 -5.09
C SER A 86 -15.47 1.74 -3.88
N MET A 87 -15.13 1.13 -2.74
CA MET A 87 -15.83 1.29 -1.46
C MET A 87 -15.32 2.46 -0.61
N TYR A 88 -14.40 3.29 -1.12
CA TYR A 88 -13.82 4.44 -0.41
C TYR A 88 -14.87 5.32 0.27
N HIS A 89 -15.92 5.71 -0.46
CA HIS A 89 -16.99 6.54 0.10
C HIS A 89 -18.03 5.74 0.89
N LYS A 90 -18.36 4.52 0.43
CA LYS A 90 -19.44 3.68 0.98
C LYS A 90 -19.08 3.03 2.32
N ALA A 91 -17.89 2.43 2.42
CA ALA A 91 -17.41 1.75 3.63
C ALA A 91 -16.35 2.56 4.41
N LYS A 92 -16.08 3.82 4.02
CA LYS A 92 -14.96 4.63 4.54
C LYS A 92 -13.59 3.97 4.35
N CYS A 93 -13.48 3.13 3.32
CA CYS A 93 -12.25 2.39 3.00
C CYS A 93 -11.10 3.34 2.64
N ARG A 94 -9.89 3.01 3.08
CA ARG A 94 -8.67 3.81 2.81
C ARG A 94 -7.61 3.06 2.00
N ALA A 95 -7.98 1.92 1.42
CA ALA A 95 -7.13 1.19 0.51
C ALA A 95 -6.88 1.98 -0.78
N ARG A 96 -5.62 1.98 -1.23
CA ARG A 96 -5.09 2.73 -2.36
C ARG A 96 -4.03 1.90 -3.08
N LEU A 97 -3.94 2.08 -4.38
CA LEU A 97 -2.85 1.55 -5.19
C LEU A 97 -2.43 2.58 -6.22
N ASN A 98 -1.23 2.42 -6.75
CA ASN A 98 -0.72 3.11 -7.92
C ASN A 98 -0.47 2.07 -9.01
N THR A 99 -0.73 2.39 -10.27
CA THR A 99 -0.25 1.59 -11.39
C THR A 99 0.87 2.33 -12.12
N ARG A 100 1.94 1.63 -12.47
CA ARG A 100 2.99 2.12 -13.37
C ARG A 100 2.72 1.60 -14.77
N ILE A 101 2.67 2.51 -15.75
CA ILE A 101 2.44 2.16 -17.14
C ILE A 101 3.73 1.59 -17.73
N THR A 102 3.64 0.42 -18.35
CA THR A 102 4.74 -0.24 -19.06
C THR A 102 4.24 -0.83 -20.37
N ASP A 103 5.15 -1.13 -21.29
CA ASP A 103 4.81 -1.68 -22.61
C ASP A 103 4.16 -3.08 -22.53
N LEU A 104 4.36 -3.80 -21.42
CA LEU A 104 3.80 -5.13 -21.17
C LEU A 104 2.46 -5.09 -20.41
N GLY A 105 1.97 -3.89 -20.09
CA GLY A 105 0.79 -3.66 -19.27
C GLY A 105 1.11 -2.92 -17.97
N ASP A 106 0.07 -2.58 -17.23
CA ASP A 106 0.19 -1.73 -16.04
C ASP A 106 0.57 -2.56 -14.82
N LEU A 107 1.64 -2.19 -14.11
CA LEU A 107 2.08 -2.85 -12.88
C LEU A 107 1.48 -2.18 -11.66
N ILE A 108 0.79 -2.95 -10.82
CA ILE A 108 0.21 -2.52 -9.55
C ILE A 108 1.31 -2.40 -8.49
N HIS A 109 1.29 -1.27 -7.79
CA HIS A 109 1.97 -1.03 -6.52
C HIS A 109 0.93 -0.63 -5.47
N MET A 110 0.69 -1.51 -4.48
CA MET A 110 -0.29 -1.23 -3.44
C MET A 110 0.28 -0.24 -2.41
N THR A 111 -0.29 0.96 -2.36
CA THR A 111 0.16 2.03 -1.45
C THR A 111 -0.53 1.97 -0.08
N SER A 112 -1.72 1.37 0.00
CA SER A 112 -2.43 1.13 1.26
C SER A 112 -3.35 -0.08 1.13
N HIS A 113 -3.20 -1.03 2.05
CA HIS A 113 -4.00 -2.26 2.12
C HIS A 113 -5.20 -2.12 3.07
N LYS A 114 -5.51 -0.91 3.55
CA LYS A 114 -6.49 -0.67 4.62
C LYS A 114 -7.93 -0.75 4.13
N HIS A 115 -8.45 -1.97 4.01
CA HIS A 115 -9.85 -2.25 3.73
C HIS A 115 -10.70 -2.26 5.01
N THR A 116 -11.88 -1.67 4.93
CA THR A 116 -12.90 -1.64 6.01
C THR A 116 -14.17 -2.40 5.61
N HIS A 117 -14.04 -3.26 4.60
CA HIS A 117 -15.11 -4.06 4.03
C HIS A 117 -14.54 -5.40 3.58
N LYS A 118 -15.42 -6.38 3.40
CA LYS A 118 -15.07 -7.66 2.78
C LYS A 118 -14.73 -7.46 1.29
N PRO A 119 -13.99 -8.40 0.66
CA PRO A 119 -13.75 -8.38 -0.78
C PRO A 119 -15.04 -8.22 -1.57
N MET A 120 -15.03 -7.35 -2.59
CA MET A 120 -16.22 -7.02 -3.38
C MET A 120 -16.64 -8.13 -4.34
N TYR A 121 -15.67 -8.90 -4.82
CA TYR A 121 -15.87 -9.96 -5.80
C TYR A 121 -15.13 -11.20 -5.37
N LEU A 122 -15.72 -12.34 -5.71
CA LEU A 122 -15.06 -13.64 -5.67
C LEU A 122 -14.52 -13.91 -7.07
N LEU A 123 -13.26 -14.34 -7.13
CA LEU A 123 -12.62 -14.71 -8.39
C LEU A 123 -13.01 -16.14 -8.73
N GLN A 124 -13.69 -16.31 -9.87
CA GLN A 124 -13.93 -17.63 -10.43
C GLN A 124 -13.13 -17.70 -11.74
N GLN A 125 -12.19 -18.65 -11.79
CA GLN A 125 -11.37 -18.89 -12.98
C GLN A 125 -12.04 -20.01 -13.75
N GLU A 126 -12.58 -19.68 -14.92
CA GLU A 126 -13.11 -20.69 -15.85
C GLU A 126 -12.06 -20.94 -16.93
N GLY A 127 -11.54 -22.17 -17.04
CA GLY A 127 -10.71 -22.58 -18.18
C GLY A 127 -9.78 -23.77 -17.95
N ALA A 128 -10.14 -24.92 -18.52
CA ALA A 128 -9.22 -25.99 -18.89
C ALA A 128 -8.33 -25.52 -20.07
N ALA A 129 -7.14 -26.11 -20.18
CA ALA A 129 -6.03 -25.73 -21.05
C ALA A 129 -6.43 -25.30 -22.49
N GLY A 130 -6.10 -24.06 -22.86
CA GLY A 130 -6.00 -23.64 -24.27
C GLY A 130 -6.64 -22.29 -24.64
N ASP A 131 -7.61 -21.80 -23.87
CA ASP A 131 -8.32 -20.54 -24.18
C ASP A 131 -7.92 -19.41 -23.21
N ALA A 132 -7.98 -18.16 -23.66
CA ALA A 132 -7.65 -16.98 -22.88
C ALA A 132 -8.43 -17.01 -21.55
N ARG A 133 -7.72 -17.16 -20.43
CA ARG A 133 -8.30 -17.23 -19.09
C ARG A 133 -9.31 -16.09 -18.89
N LYS A 134 -10.59 -16.43 -18.87
CA LYS A 134 -11.66 -15.45 -18.65
C LYS A 134 -11.92 -15.36 -17.15
N LEU A 135 -11.78 -14.16 -16.61
CA LEU A 135 -12.11 -13.88 -15.22
C LEU A 135 -13.60 -13.56 -15.15
N CYS A 136 -14.38 -14.42 -14.51
CA CYS A 136 -15.74 -14.07 -14.10
C CYS A 136 -15.71 -13.53 -12.67
N LEU A 137 -16.18 -12.28 -12.53
CA LEU A 137 -16.26 -11.60 -11.24
C LEU A 137 -17.68 -11.69 -10.71
N THR A 138 -17.88 -12.60 -9.76
CA THR A 138 -19.17 -12.73 -9.07
C THR A 138 -19.18 -11.79 -7.88
N ARG A 139 -20.20 -10.92 -7.80
CA ARG A 139 -20.33 -9.96 -6.69
C ARG A 139 -20.48 -10.71 -5.37
N ASN A 140 -19.64 -10.38 -4.39
CA ASN A 140 -19.73 -10.95 -3.07
C ASN A 140 -21.02 -10.45 -2.37
N PRO A 141 -21.97 -11.34 -2.04
CA PRO A 141 -23.23 -10.96 -1.40
C PRO A 141 -23.01 -10.31 -0.03
N GLN A 142 -21.91 -10.64 0.65
CA GLN A 142 -21.57 -10.08 1.96
C GLN A 142 -20.95 -8.67 1.88
N CYS A 143 -20.66 -8.16 0.69
CA CYS A 143 -20.09 -6.82 0.50
C CYS A 143 -21.17 -5.72 0.45
N GLU A 144 -22.46 -6.07 0.47
CA GLU A 144 -23.53 -5.08 0.60
C GLU A 144 -23.47 -4.48 2.01
N SER A 145 -22.97 -3.24 2.11
CA SER A 145 -22.99 -2.50 3.35
C SER A 145 -24.44 -2.42 3.85
N LEU A 146 -24.73 -3.05 5.00
CA LEU A 146 -25.95 -2.82 5.77
C LEU A 146 -26.17 -1.31 5.81
N ARG A 147 -27.16 -0.83 5.05
CA ARG A 147 -27.59 0.55 5.16
C ARG A 147 -28.02 0.70 6.61
N THR A 148 -27.26 1.41 7.43
CA THR A 148 -27.80 1.88 8.70
C THR A 148 -28.95 2.78 8.30
N ALA A 149 -30.17 2.29 8.47
CA ALA A 149 -31.38 3.08 8.30
C ALA A 149 -31.25 4.25 9.28
N LYS A 150 -30.73 5.39 8.81
CA LYS A 150 -30.95 6.65 9.49
C LYS A 150 -32.43 6.92 9.32
N GLY A 151 -33.18 6.67 10.39
CA GLY A 151 -34.59 6.95 10.50
C GLY A 151 -34.90 8.33 9.94
N GLY A 152 -35.95 8.38 9.12
CA GLY A 152 -36.48 9.61 8.58
C GLY A 152 -36.76 10.60 9.70
N LYS A 153 -36.46 11.86 9.42
CA LYS A 153 -36.97 12.97 10.22
C LYS A 153 -38.50 12.93 10.14
N SER A 154 -39.16 12.70 11.26
CA SER A 154 -40.57 13.06 11.42
C SER A 154 -40.67 14.58 11.26
N ASN A 155 -41.60 14.99 10.40
CA ASN A 155 -42.04 16.38 10.26
C ASN A 155 -43.10 16.68 11.31
#